data_AF-A0AAE4FKK5-F1
#
_entry.id   AF-A0AAE4FKK5-F1
#
_cell.length_a   1.000
_cell.length_b   1.000
_cell.length_c   1.000
_cell.angle_alpha   90.00
_cell.angle_beta   90.00
_cell.angle_gamma   90.00
#
_symmetry.space_group_name_H-M   'P 1'
#
loop_
_entity.id
_entity.type
_entity.pdbx_description
1 polymer ?
#
loop_
_entity_poly.entity_id
_entity_poly.type
_entity_poly.pdbx_seq_one_letter_code
_entity_poly.pdbx_strand_id
1 'polypeptide(L)'
;MKSVNNILLEKRKEAMMFSKIASQNKNVFKAPLEVKKRRSKLGSVCGSIVTLVAILLYIINVPNLSIGLFVVGLLTLGINLVLLNFAYK
;
A
#
# COMPACT_ATOMS: atom_id res chain seq x y z
N MET A 1 0.81 -25.38 34.94
CA MET A 1 0.70 -24.90 33.54
C MET A 1 -0.14 -23.64 33.52
N LYS A 2 0.35 -22.53 32.93
CA LYS A 2 -0.48 -21.32 32.75
C LYS A 2 -1.62 -21.64 31.78
N SER A 3 -2.85 -21.29 32.14
CA SER A 3 -4.04 -21.43 31.28
C SER A 3 -3.82 -20.72 29.94
N VAL A 4 -4.30 -21.32 28.85
CA VAL A 4 -4.22 -20.78 27.47
C VAL A 4 -4.76 -19.34 27.41
N ASN A 5 -5.78 -19.02 28.21
CA ASN A 5 -6.33 -17.66 28.30
C ASN A 5 -5.33 -16.63 28.85
N ASN A 6 -4.49 -17.02 29.81
CA ASN A 6 -3.47 -16.11 30.36
C ASN A 6 -2.36 -15.81 29.36
N ILE A 7 -1.99 -16.81 28.54
CA ILE A 7 -1.00 -16.62 27.47
C ILE A 7 -1.55 -15.66 26.40
N LEU A 8 -2.82 -15.82 26.03
CA LEU A 8 -3.49 -14.98 25.04
C LEU A 8 -3.67 -13.53 25.54
N LEU A 9 -3.92 -13.36 26.85
CA LEU A 9 -3.97 -12.05 27.52
C LEU A 9 -2.62 -11.35 27.55
N GLU A 10 -1.53 -12.06 27.85
CA GLU A 10 -0.17 -11.49 27.79
C GLU A 10 0.19 -11.04 26.37
N LYS A 11 -0.13 -11.85 25.35
CA LYS A 11 0.10 -11.49 23.93
C LYS A 11 -0.68 -10.26 23.49
N ARG A 12 -1.94 -10.11 23.94
CA ARG A 12 -2.74 -8.91 23.66
C ARG A 12 -2.17 -7.66 24.35
N LYS A 13 -1.66 -7.78 25.57
CA LYS A 13 -1.00 -6.67 26.29
C LYS A 13 0.30 -6.25 25.60
N GLU A 14 1.11 -7.20 25.14
CA GLU A 14 2.33 -6.93 24.35
C GLU A 14 2.01 -6.16 23.07
N ALA A 15 1.00 -6.61 22.31
CA ALA A 15 0.57 -5.93 21.08
C ALA A 15 0.05 -4.50 21.33
N MET A 16 -0.69 -4.31 22.43
CA MET A 16 -1.21 -2.99 22.81
C MET A 16 -0.09 -2.03 23.24
N MET A 17 0.91 -2.52 23.97
CA MET A 17 2.09 -1.73 24.33
C MET A 17 2.92 -1.36 23.11
N PHE A 18 3.12 -2.29 22.18
CA PHE A 18 3.81 -2.02 20.91
C PHE A 18 3.07 -0.97 20.08
N SER A 19 1.74 -1.08 19.96
CA SER A 19 0.90 -0.10 19.27
C SER A 19 1.00 1.30 19.90
N LYS A 20 1.01 1.38 21.24
CA LYS A 20 1.16 2.65 21.98
C LYS A 20 2.53 3.30 21.75
N ILE A 21 3.59 2.50 21.77
CA ILE A 21 4.97 2.97 21.49
C ILE A 21 5.10 3.44 20.04
N ALA A 22 4.55 2.67 19.09
CA ALA A 22 4.54 3.04 17.68
C ALA A 22 3.73 4.32 17.43
N SER A 23 2.58 4.48 18.10
CA SER A 23 1.74 5.68 18.04
C SER A 23 2.43 6.93 18.58
N GLN A 24 3.25 6.81 19.63
CA GLN A 24 3.95 7.95 20.23
C GLN A 24 5.20 8.33 19.44
N ASN A 25 5.82 7.37 18.76
CA ASN A 25 7.01 7.61 17.97
C ASN A 25 6.63 8.01 16.52
N LYS A 26 6.36 9.31 16.32
CA LYS A 26 6.03 9.92 15.00
C LYS A 26 7.05 9.62 13.90
N ASN A 27 8.25 9.17 14.27
CA ASN A 27 9.32 8.80 13.34
C ASN A 27 9.29 7.33 12.91
N VAL A 28 8.63 6.43 13.66
CA VAL A 28 8.52 4.99 13.29
C VAL A 28 7.71 4.79 12.00
N PHE A 29 6.75 5.68 11.73
CA PHE A 29 5.97 5.67 10.49
C PHE A 29 6.57 6.54 9.37
N LYS A 30 7.65 7.28 9.65
CA LYS A 30 8.35 8.06 8.62
C LYS A 30 9.42 7.19 7.98
N ALA A 31 9.01 6.40 6.99
CA ALA A 31 9.97 5.73 6.11
C ALA A 31 10.97 6.76 5.52
N PRO A 32 12.26 6.40 5.37
CA PRO A 32 13.26 7.27 4.75
C PRO A 32 12.78 7.77 3.39
N LEU A 33 13.20 8.98 3.00
CA LEU A 33 12.76 9.61 1.75
C LEU A 33 13.08 8.73 0.53
N GLU A 34 14.23 8.04 0.53
CA GLU A 34 14.61 7.05 -0.48
C GLU A 34 13.63 5.88 -0.58
N VAL A 35 13.17 5.35 0.56
CA VAL A 35 12.21 4.24 0.60
C VAL A 35 10.86 4.69 0.05
N LYS A 36 10.43 5.92 0.38
CA LYS A 36 9.21 6.52 -0.19
C LYS A 36 9.31 6.66 -1.71
N LYS A 37 10.45 7.18 -2.23
CA LYS A 37 10.71 7.28 -3.67
C LYS A 37 10.68 5.92 -4.37
N ARG A 38 11.36 4.90 -3.82
CA ARG A 38 11.35 3.55 -4.39
C ARG A 38 9.95 2.94 -4.41
N ARG A 39 9.20 3.05 -3.32
CA ARG A 39 7.81 2.56 -3.26
C ARG A 39 6.91 3.26 -4.28
N SER A 40 7.03 4.58 -4.41
CA SER A 40 6.26 5.34 -5.40
C SER A 40 6.61 4.93 -6.83
N LYS A 41 7.90 4.74 -7.16
CA LYS A 41 8.31 4.22 -8.48
C LYS A 41 7.70 2.85 -8.77
N LEU A 42 7.79 1.92 -7.83
CA LEU A 42 7.19 0.58 -7.97
C LEU A 42 5.67 0.65 -8.12
N GLY A 43 5.01 1.50 -7.34
CA GLY A 43 3.57 1.74 -7.43
C GLY A 43 3.15 2.31 -8.80
N SER A 44 3.93 3.23 -9.37
CA SER A 44 3.70 3.72 -10.74
C SER A 44 3.87 2.61 -11.78
N VAL A 45 4.91 1.78 -11.69
CA VAL A 45 5.11 0.65 -12.62
C VAL A 45 3.93 -0.33 -12.53
N CYS A 46 3.48 -0.66 -11.31
CA CYS A 46 2.31 -1.50 -11.10
C CYS A 46 1.04 -0.90 -11.73
N GLY A 47 0.78 0.39 -11.51
CA GLY A 47 -0.35 1.09 -12.12
C GLY A 47 -0.32 1.06 -13.65
N SER A 48 0.85 1.23 -14.27
CA SER A 48 1.03 1.11 -15.72
C SER A 48 0.70 -0.30 -16.24
N ILE A 49 1.17 -1.35 -15.55
CA ILE A 49 0.89 -2.74 -15.93
C ILE A 49 -0.61 -3.03 -15.83
N VAL A 50 -1.26 -2.62 -14.74
CA VAL A 50 -2.71 -2.81 -14.55
C VAL A 50 -3.50 -2.09 -15.65
N THR A 51 -3.08 -0.88 -16.02
CA THR A 51 -3.71 -0.11 -17.11
C THR A 51 -3.54 -0.82 -18.47
N LEU A 52 -2.37 -1.38 -18.75
CA LEU A 52 -2.09 -2.19 -19.95
C LEU A 52 -2.97 -3.44 -20.01
N VAL A 53 -3.07 -4.18 -18.90
CA VAL A 53 -3.94 -5.36 -18.80
C VAL A 53 -5.40 -4.97 -19.01
N ALA A 54 -5.85 -3.84 -18.47
CA ALA A 54 -7.20 -3.33 -18.68
C ALA A 54 -7.49 -3.08 -20.17
N ILE A 55 -6.53 -2.50 -20.91
CA ILE A 55 -6.65 -2.29 -22.36
C ILE A 55 -6.74 -3.62 -23.10
N LEU A 56 -5.90 -4.61 -22.75
CA LEU A 56 -5.97 -5.95 -23.35
C LEU A 56 -7.33 -6.62 -23.08
N LEU A 57 -7.86 -6.50 -21.87
CA LEU A 57 -9.18 -7.01 -21.49
C LEU A 57 -10.32 -6.34 -22.28
N TYR A 58 -10.17 -5.06 -22.60
CA TYR A 58 -11.10 -4.36 -23.48
C TYR A 58 -11.12 -4.97 -24.88
N ILE A 59 -9.94 -5.25 -25.44
CA ILE A 59 -9.78 -5.82 -26.78
C ILE A 59 -10.40 -7.21 -26.89
N ILE A 60 -10.29 -8.04 -25.83
CA ILE A 60 -10.89 -9.39 -25.80
C ILE A 60 -12.39 -9.39 -25.38
N ASN A 61 -13.08 -8.25 -25.48
CA ASN A 61 -14.51 -8.09 -25.18
C ASN A 61 -14.93 -8.43 -23.74
N VAL A 62 -14.10 -8.08 -22.75
CA VAL A 62 -14.47 -8.15 -21.32
C VAL A 62 -14.56 -6.72 -20.73
N PRO A 63 -15.51 -5.89 -21.18
CA PRO A 63 -15.52 -4.44 -20.91
C PRO A 63 -15.78 -4.10 -19.44
N ASN A 64 -16.65 -4.83 -18.76
CA ASN A 64 -17.00 -4.55 -17.36
C ASN A 64 -15.78 -4.68 -16.43
N LEU A 65 -14.95 -5.71 -16.64
CA LEU A 65 -13.72 -5.91 -15.87
C LEU A 65 -12.63 -4.92 -16.31
N SER A 66 -12.53 -4.65 -17.62
CA SER A 66 -11.59 -3.70 -18.19
C SER A 66 -11.76 -2.30 -17.61
N ILE A 67 -12.97 -1.74 -17.61
CA ILE A 67 -13.23 -0.37 -17.13
C ILE A 67 -12.84 -0.25 -15.65
N GLY A 68 -13.21 -1.23 -14.81
CA GLY A 68 -12.84 -1.25 -13.40
C GLY A 68 -11.31 -1.26 -13.20
N LEU A 69 -10.61 -2.13 -13.93
CA LEU A 69 -9.14 -2.21 -13.87
C LEU A 69 -8.47 -0.95 -14.43
N PHE A 70 -9.04 -0.33 -15.46
CA PHE A 70 -8.50 0.89 -16.06
C PHE A 70 -8.54 2.05 -15.08
N VAL A 71 -9.68 2.24 -14.39
CA VAL A 71 -9.83 3.28 -13.35
C VAL A 71 -8.87 3.03 -12.18
N VAL A 72 -8.78 1.79 -11.69
CA VAL A 72 -7.86 1.42 -10.60
C VAL A 72 -6.40 1.61 -11.01
N GLY A 73 -6.04 1.24 -12.24
CA GLY A 73 -4.71 1.42 -12.82
C GLY A 73 -4.32 2.89 -12.91
N LEU A 74 -5.19 3.73 -13.43
CA LEU A 74 -4.99 5.17 -13.53
C LEU A 74 -4.86 5.85 -12.16
N LEU A 75 -5.73 5.51 -11.20
CA LEU A 75 -5.64 6.06 -9.84
C LEU A 75 -4.32 5.66 -9.17
N THR A 76 -3.94 4.39 -9.28
CA THR A 76 -2.68 3.89 -8.74
C THR A 76 -1.49 4.62 -9.37
N LEU A 77 -1.46 4.74 -10.70
CA LEU A 77 -0.40 5.44 -11.41
C LEU A 77 -0.33 6.93 -11.02
N GLY A 78 -1.48 7.62 -11.05
CA GLY A 78 -1.57 9.05 -10.78
C GLY A 78 -1.17 9.41 -9.35
N ILE A 79 -1.68 8.69 -8.34
CA ILE A 79 -1.33 8.93 -6.94
C ILE A 79 0.19 8.72 -6.72
N ASN A 80 0.75 7.65 -7.27
CA ASN A 80 2.18 7.36 -7.12
C ASN A 80 3.07 8.35 -7.88
N LEU A 81 2.63 8.89 -9.03
CA LEU A 81 3.35 9.95 -9.74
C LEU A 81 3.33 11.28 -8.97
N VAL A 82 2.18 11.65 -8.42
CA VAL A 82 2.04 12.86 -7.58
C VAL A 82 2.93 12.75 -6.35
N LEU A 83 2.89 11.61 -5.64
CA LEU A 83 3.76 11.34 -4.50
C LEU A 83 5.25 11.38 -4.87
N LEU A 84 5.61 10.85 -6.05
CA LEU A 84 6.98 10.90 -6.54
C LEU A 84 7.41 12.35 -6.79
N ASN A 85 6.57 13.16 -7.45
CA ASN A 85 6.84 14.58 -7.71
C ASN A 85 7.02 15.38 -6.41
N PHE A 86 6.15 15.17 -5.42
CA PHE A 86 6.29 15.80 -4.10
C PHE A 86 7.55 15.36 -3.35
N ALA A 87 8.04 14.14 -3.56
CA ALA A 87 9.26 13.65 -2.92
C ALA A 87 10.54 14.17 -3.58
N TYR A 88 10.48 14.66 -4.82
CA TYR A 88 11.61 15.25 -5.55
C TYR A 88 11.67 16.78 -5.48
N LYS A 89 10.61 17.45 -5.03
CA LYS A 89 10.61 18.85 -4.59
C LYS A 89 11.29 19.00 -3.24
#